data_AF-A0A2D6S4L9-F1
#
_entry.id   AF-A0A2D6S4L9-F1
#
_cell.length_a   1.000
_cell.length_b   1.000
_cell.length_c   1.000
_cell.angle_alpha   90.00
_cell.angle_beta   90.00
_cell.angle_gamma   90.00
#
_symmetry.space_group_name_H-M   'P 1'
#
loop_
_entity.id
_entity.type
_entity.pdbx_description
1 polymer ?
#
loop_
_entity_poly.entity_id
_entity_poly.type
_entity_poly.pdbx_seq_one_letter_code
_entity_poly.pdbx_strand_id
1 'polypeptide(L)'
;EIPVIVECYLGAASEEVEPFNYLSFPQVTFRQLKAIYNIDSICGIKEYFGTIPNKEDANLRVAGLFFKNPAITEHQAIDKLAVSYGQAAEKIKKFWAKTSEAMELFPWDTSWFIREVGRCDIHHGMSGAFIRGQQAHSPSWCSTRAAIFMKTDSRQPDPWMLEDVQLRCTLAEARMAEAIEIGNHIKEIVPEKLREDFEKQLAEWVQFRKVAVSYKCHLRETNLAELMRKWKKKTGSVPPEFITEMRQLLVLDNQNQTQSEEILAAIKCLDTDVEKFISTYFVIEGEDEISKGHFSLTTK
;
A
#
# COMPACT_ATOMS: atom_id res chain seq x y z
N GLU A 1 -27.38 5.65 -27.18
CA GLU A 1 -26.06 5.54 -26.53
C GLU A 1 -26.29 5.39 -25.03
N ILE A 2 -25.56 4.51 -24.34
CA ILE A 2 -25.72 4.33 -22.89
C ILE A 2 -24.82 5.36 -22.19
N PRO A 3 -25.35 6.26 -21.34
CA PRO A 3 -24.53 7.21 -20.61
C PRO A 3 -23.57 6.49 -19.66
N VAL A 4 -22.26 6.76 -19.78
CA VAL A 4 -21.24 6.16 -18.91
C VAL A 4 -20.76 7.20 -17.89
N ILE A 5 -20.94 6.88 -16.61
CA ILE A 5 -20.42 7.68 -15.48
C ILE A 5 -19.25 6.90 -14.88
N VAL A 6 -18.12 7.57 -14.70
CA VAL A 6 -16.95 6.97 -14.04
C VAL A 6 -16.88 7.36 -12.57
N GLU A 7 -16.33 6.48 -11.76
CA GLU A 7 -16.04 6.74 -10.35
C GLU A 7 -14.56 7.12 -10.19
N CYS A 8 -14.28 8.19 -9.45
CA CYS A 8 -12.91 8.57 -9.10
C CYS A 8 -12.83 9.32 -7.77
N TYR A 9 -11.63 9.31 -7.17
CA TYR A 9 -11.30 10.07 -5.96
C TYR A 9 -10.49 11.30 -6.34
N LEU A 10 -10.94 12.47 -5.89
CA LEU A 10 -10.29 13.73 -6.25
C LEU A 10 -9.41 14.32 -5.15
N GLY A 11 -9.63 13.91 -3.89
CA GLY A 11 -8.87 14.39 -2.74
C GLY A 11 -7.92 13.34 -2.15
N ALA A 12 -7.21 13.73 -1.09
CA ALA A 12 -6.37 12.85 -0.28
C ALA A 12 -7.17 11.87 0.58
N ALA A 13 -8.35 12.30 1.05
CA ALA A 13 -9.26 11.43 1.79
C ALA A 13 -10.05 10.59 0.79
N SER A 14 -9.98 9.26 0.92
CA SER A 14 -10.75 8.33 0.11
C SER A 14 -10.97 7.02 0.84
N GLU A 15 -11.91 6.23 0.34
CA GLU A 15 -12.17 4.86 0.83
C GLU A 15 -10.92 3.97 0.72
N GLU A 16 -10.01 4.27 -0.22
CA GLU A 16 -8.83 3.45 -0.51
C GLU A 16 -7.73 3.54 0.55
N VAL A 17 -7.76 4.58 1.37
CA VAL A 17 -6.66 4.90 2.29
C VAL A 17 -7.13 5.27 3.68
N GLU A 18 -8.44 5.16 3.97
CA GLU A 18 -8.97 5.56 5.27
C GLU A 18 -8.27 4.82 6.44
N PRO A 19 -8.00 5.51 7.57
CA PRO A 19 -8.39 6.88 7.91
C PRO A 19 -7.35 7.94 7.52
N PHE A 20 -6.42 7.66 6.60
CA PHE A 20 -5.49 8.67 6.11
C PHE A 20 -6.24 9.77 5.34
N ASN A 21 -5.91 11.02 5.65
CA ASN A 21 -6.61 12.19 5.12
C ASN A 21 -5.66 13.21 4.47
N TYR A 22 -4.35 13.06 4.58
CA TYR A 22 -3.33 14.03 4.18
C TYR A 22 -2.34 13.47 3.14
N LEU A 23 -2.44 12.19 2.74
CA LEU A 23 -1.63 11.62 1.66
C LEU A 23 -1.76 12.40 0.34
N SER A 24 -0.69 13.07 -0.09
CA SER A 24 -0.62 13.70 -1.42
C SER A 24 0.02 12.82 -2.47
N PHE A 25 -0.61 12.72 -3.61
CA PHE A 25 -0.17 12.02 -4.81
C PHE A 25 -0.76 12.70 -6.07
N PRO A 26 -0.58 14.02 -6.25
CA PRO A 26 -1.33 14.79 -7.25
C PRO A 26 -1.09 14.32 -8.69
N GLN A 27 0.05 13.72 -9.03
CA GLN A 27 0.25 13.22 -10.39
C GLN A 27 -0.67 12.03 -10.69
N VAL A 28 -0.96 11.17 -9.72
CA VAL A 28 -1.93 10.07 -9.90
C VAL A 28 -3.31 10.64 -10.18
N THR A 29 -3.77 11.59 -9.37
CA THR A 29 -5.07 12.27 -9.57
C THR A 29 -5.15 12.93 -10.94
N PHE A 30 -4.07 13.61 -11.36
CA PHE A 30 -3.99 14.23 -12.68
C PHE A 30 -4.09 13.20 -13.82
N ARG A 31 -3.32 12.11 -13.74
CA ARG A 31 -3.31 11.04 -14.76
C ARG A 31 -4.65 10.32 -14.83
N GLN A 32 -5.29 10.07 -13.69
CA GLN A 32 -6.64 9.51 -13.64
C GLN A 32 -7.64 10.40 -14.38
N LEU A 33 -7.66 11.70 -14.08
CA LEU A 33 -8.53 12.65 -14.76
C LEU A 33 -8.22 12.74 -16.27
N LYS A 34 -6.95 12.67 -16.64
CA LYS A 34 -6.56 12.68 -18.05
C LYS A 34 -7.02 11.42 -18.78
N ALA A 35 -6.92 10.25 -18.15
CA ALA A 35 -7.41 8.99 -18.69
C ALA A 35 -8.94 9.04 -18.90
N ILE A 36 -9.68 9.57 -17.92
CA ILE A 36 -11.13 9.76 -18.02
C ILE A 36 -11.50 10.71 -19.17
N TYR A 37 -10.83 11.87 -19.25
CA TYR A 37 -11.11 12.89 -20.25
C TYR A 37 -10.87 12.40 -21.69
N ASN A 38 -9.99 11.43 -21.88
CA ASN A 38 -9.68 10.88 -23.20
C ASN A 38 -10.68 9.79 -23.66
N ILE A 39 -11.74 9.52 -22.89
CA ILE A 39 -12.80 8.57 -23.26
C ILE A 39 -14.04 9.35 -23.71
N ASP A 40 -14.36 9.30 -25.01
CA ASP A 40 -15.43 10.10 -25.64
C ASP A 40 -16.83 9.83 -25.08
N SER A 41 -17.08 8.62 -24.54
CA SER A 41 -18.40 8.19 -24.07
C SER A 41 -18.72 8.54 -22.61
N ILE A 42 -17.78 9.18 -21.88
CA ILE A 42 -18.00 9.53 -20.47
C ILE A 42 -18.86 10.79 -20.39
N CYS A 43 -20.04 10.66 -19.77
CA CYS A 43 -20.99 11.75 -19.60
C CYS A 43 -20.98 12.36 -18.19
N GLY A 44 -20.17 11.83 -17.27
CA GLY A 44 -20.08 12.36 -15.91
C GLY A 44 -19.05 11.66 -15.05
N ILE A 45 -18.72 12.31 -13.93
CA ILE A 45 -17.87 11.79 -12.87
C ILE A 45 -18.68 11.73 -11.58
N LYS A 46 -18.66 10.58 -10.93
CA LYS A 46 -19.15 10.40 -9.57
C LYS A 46 -17.95 10.42 -8.62
N GLU A 47 -17.88 11.47 -7.81
CA GLU A 47 -16.90 11.57 -6.72
C GLU A 47 -17.44 10.84 -5.49
N TYR A 48 -16.60 10.01 -4.89
CA TYR A 48 -16.93 9.21 -3.72
C TYR A 48 -16.07 9.71 -2.56
N PHE A 49 -16.64 9.76 -1.35
CA PHE A 49 -15.97 10.16 -0.09
C PHE A 49 -15.96 11.67 0.25
N GLY A 50 -16.13 12.57 -0.73
CA GLY A 50 -16.31 14.00 -0.51
C GLY A 50 -15.02 14.78 -0.30
N THR A 51 -15.12 16.11 -0.32
CA THR A 51 -13.97 17.02 -0.17
C THR A 51 -13.89 17.59 1.25
N ILE A 52 -12.68 17.74 1.78
CA ILE A 52 -12.44 18.47 3.05
C ILE A 52 -11.98 19.90 2.68
N PRO A 53 -12.85 20.91 2.68
CA PRO A 53 -12.56 22.22 2.09
C PRO A 53 -11.57 23.08 2.89
N ASN A 54 -11.36 22.76 4.17
CA ASN A 54 -10.58 23.59 5.11
C ASN A 54 -9.14 23.10 5.32
N LYS A 55 -8.64 22.17 4.49
CA LYS A 55 -7.25 21.66 4.56
C LYS A 55 -6.54 21.88 3.23
N GLU A 56 -5.22 21.96 3.26
CA GLU A 56 -4.41 21.83 2.04
C GLU A 56 -4.53 20.41 1.49
N ASP A 57 -4.94 20.30 0.22
CA ASP A 57 -5.08 19.03 -0.49
C ASP A 57 -4.54 19.18 -1.91
N ALA A 58 -3.30 18.73 -2.09
CA ALA A 58 -2.59 18.77 -3.38
C ALA A 58 -3.37 18.03 -4.49
N ASN A 59 -4.03 16.92 -4.14
CA ASN A 59 -4.79 16.09 -5.07
C ASN A 59 -6.02 16.86 -5.56
N LEU A 60 -6.78 17.45 -4.62
CA LEU A 60 -7.97 18.21 -4.96
C LEU A 60 -7.65 19.49 -5.73
N ARG A 61 -6.55 20.16 -5.37
CA ARG A 61 -6.09 21.37 -6.08
C ARG A 61 -5.67 21.06 -7.51
N VAL A 62 -4.99 19.94 -7.76
CA VAL A 62 -4.63 19.56 -9.13
C VAL A 62 -5.87 19.18 -9.95
N ALA A 63 -6.88 18.55 -9.34
CA ALA A 63 -8.16 18.30 -9.98
C ALA A 63 -8.84 19.63 -10.38
N GLY A 64 -8.84 20.62 -9.50
CA GLY A 64 -9.34 21.96 -9.80
C GLY A 64 -8.58 22.67 -10.92
N LEU A 65 -7.27 22.48 -11.03
CA LEU A 65 -6.47 22.98 -12.16
C LEU A 65 -6.87 22.30 -13.48
N PHE A 66 -7.07 20.99 -13.45
CA PHE A 66 -7.50 20.20 -14.60
C PHE A 66 -8.90 20.61 -15.08
N PHE A 67 -9.90 20.72 -14.19
CA PHE A 67 -11.26 21.08 -14.60
C PHE A 67 -11.37 22.49 -15.18
N LYS A 68 -10.52 23.43 -14.74
CA LYS A 68 -10.46 24.78 -15.33
C LYS A 68 -9.82 24.77 -16.72
N ASN A 69 -8.91 23.83 -16.99
CA ASN A 69 -8.22 23.72 -18.26
C ASN A 69 -7.79 22.26 -18.52
N PRO A 70 -8.64 21.42 -19.14
CA PRO A 70 -8.30 20.02 -19.42
C PRO A 70 -7.12 19.82 -20.39
N ALA A 71 -6.72 20.88 -21.10
CA ALA A 71 -5.55 20.89 -21.99
C ALA A 71 -4.24 21.20 -21.24
N ILE A 72 -4.28 21.55 -19.95
CA ILE A 72 -3.08 21.71 -19.14
C ILE A 72 -2.27 20.40 -19.16
N THR A 73 -0.95 20.50 -19.21
CA THR A 73 -0.05 19.34 -19.07
C THR A 73 0.20 19.02 -17.60
N GLU A 74 0.60 17.78 -17.29
CA GLU A 74 0.97 17.38 -15.92
C GLU A 74 2.04 18.31 -15.35
N HIS A 75 3.13 18.55 -16.10
CA HIS A 75 4.22 19.43 -15.69
C HIS A 75 3.72 20.84 -15.33
N GLN A 76 2.87 21.43 -16.17
CA GLN A 76 2.29 22.76 -15.91
C GLN A 76 1.37 22.76 -14.68
N ALA A 77 0.60 21.70 -14.47
CA ALA A 77 -0.30 21.60 -13.32
C ALA A 77 0.50 21.49 -12.01
N ILE A 78 1.54 20.65 -11.99
CA ILE A 78 2.42 20.46 -10.85
C ILE A 78 3.25 21.70 -10.54
N ASP A 79 3.79 22.39 -11.56
CA ASP A 79 4.47 23.68 -11.36
C ASP A 79 3.55 24.72 -10.73
N LYS A 80 2.32 24.86 -11.24
CA LYS A 80 1.33 25.78 -10.68
C LYS A 80 0.96 25.44 -9.24
N LEU A 81 0.87 24.16 -8.90
CA LEU A 81 0.57 23.71 -7.56
C LEU A 81 1.72 24.07 -6.58
N ALA A 82 2.96 23.86 -7.01
CA ALA A 82 4.16 24.08 -6.20
C ALA A 82 4.45 25.55 -5.87
N VAL A 83 3.89 26.52 -6.62
CA VAL A 83 4.11 27.96 -6.37
C VAL A 83 3.83 28.35 -4.92
N SER A 84 2.77 27.80 -4.31
CA SER A 84 2.41 28.13 -2.92
C SER A 84 3.41 27.63 -1.87
N TYR A 85 4.33 26.75 -2.24
CA TYR A 85 5.37 26.20 -1.36
C TYR A 85 6.66 27.05 -1.34
N GLY A 86 6.74 28.13 -2.12
CA GLY A 86 7.84 29.10 -2.05
C GLY A 86 9.21 28.44 -2.23
N GLN A 87 10.10 28.59 -1.25
CA GLN A 87 11.46 28.02 -1.29
C GLN A 87 11.48 26.49 -1.39
N ALA A 88 10.41 25.81 -0.96
CA ALA A 88 10.29 24.36 -1.05
C ALA A 88 9.78 23.86 -2.41
N ALA A 89 9.41 24.75 -3.35
CA ALA A 89 8.71 24.40 -4.60
C ALA A 89 9.37 23.27 -5.41
N GLU A 90 10.69 23.33 -5.65
CA GLU A 90 11.36 22.29 -6.44
C GLU A 90 11.41 20.93 -5.73
N LYS A 91 11.54 20.94 -4.41
CA LYS A 91 11.63 19.70 -3.62
C LYS A 91 10.23 19.11 -3.36
N ILE A 92 9.19 19.92 -3.18
CA ILE A 92 7.82 19.40 -3.03
C ILE A 92 7.34 18.74 -4.34
N LYS A 93 7.75 19.22 -5.51
CA LYS A 93 7.49 18.52 -6.78
C LYS A 93 8.10 17.12 -6.80
N LYS A 94 9.35 16.98 -6.34
CA LYS A 94 10.01 15.67 -6.23
C LYS A 94 9.34 14.77 -5.19
N PHE A 95 8.93 15.35 -4.06
CA PHE A 95 8.14 14.64 -3.05
C PHE A 95 6.87 14.07 -3.67
N TRP A 96 6.07 14.89 -4.35
CA TRP A 96 4.84 14.46 -5.02
C TRP A 96 5.05 13.44 -6.13
N ALA A 97 6.16 13.53 -6.86
CA ALA A 97 6.54 12.50 -7.83
C ALA A 97 6.75 11.14 -7.17
N LYS A 98 7.49 11.11 -6.06
CA LYS A 98 7.77 9.88 -5.34
C LYS A 98 6.54 9.29 -4.65
N THR A 99 5.71 10.13 -4.05
CA THR A 99 4.45 9.65 -3.46
C THR A 99 3.46 9.16 -4.51
N SER A 100 3.42 9.81 -5.69
CA SER A 100 2.58 9.36 -6.80
C SER A 100 3.07 8.03 -7.39
N GLU A 101 4.38 7.87 -7.59
CA GLU A 101 4.99 6.59 -7.98
C GLU A 101 4.65 5.49 -6.95
N ALA A 102 4.72 5.79 -5.65
CA ALA A 102 4.39 4.84 -4.60
C ALA A 102 2.94 4.36 -4.69
N MET A 103 1.99 5.30 -4.90
CA MET A 103 0.58 4.96 -5.10
C MET A 103 0.38 4.08 -6.34
N GLU A 104 1.03 4.38 -7.46
CA GLU A 104 0.86 3.58 -8.69
C GLU A 104 1.45 2.16 -8.55
N LEU A 105 2.50 1.99 -7.77
CA LEU A 105 3.17 0.71 -7.54
C LEU A 105 2.44 -0.17 -6.52
N PHE A 106 1.73 0.43 -5.57
CA PHE A 106 1.09 -0.31 -4.48
C PHE A 106 0.01 -1.26 -5.01
N PRO A 107 -0.16 -2.47 -4.42
CA PRO A 107 -0.97 -3.54 -4.99
C PRO A 107 -2.51 -3.41 -4.85
N TRP A 108 -3.10 -2.26 -5.18
CA TRP A 108 -4.53 -1.95 -4.99
C TRP A 108 -5.51 -2.96 -5.59
N ASP A 109 -5.17 -3.54 -6.74
CA ASP A 109 -5.95 -4.53 -7.49
C ASP A 109 -5.85 -5.95 -6.90
N THR A 110 -5.05 -6.17 -5.86
CA THR A 110 -4.88 -7.51 -5.30
C THR A 110 -6.14 -8.00 -4.60
N SER A 111 -6.78 -7.12 -3.83
CA SER A 111 -7.98 -7.44 -3.05
C SER A 111 -8.69 -6.17 -2.63
N TRP A 112 -10.02 -6.24 -2.46
CA TRP A 112 -10.79 -5.18 -1.83
C TRP A 112 -10.27 -4.81 -0.41
N PHE A 113 -9.77 -5.77 0.37
CA PHE A 113 -9.25 -5.51 1.72
C PHE A 113 -7.93 -4.76 1.73
N ILE A 114 -7.21 -4.68 0.61
CA ILE A 114 -5.96 -3.91 0.58
C ILE A 114 -6.18 -2.40 0.70
N ARG A 115 -7.43 -1.98 0.50
CA ARG A 115 -7.92 -0.61 0.62
C ARG A 115 -8.14 -0.19 2.08
N GLU A 116 -8.13 -1.15 3.01
CA GLU A 116 -8.20 -0.89 4.46
C GLU A 116 -6.82 -0.58 5.04
N VAL A 117 -5.86 -0.19 4.19
CA VAL A 117 -4.44 -0.03 4.54
C VAL A 117 -4.23 0.94 5.69
N GLY A 118 -5.04 2.00 5.81
CA GLY A 118 -4.92 2.96 6.90
C GLY A 118 -5.40 2.42 8.26
N ARG A 119 -6.23 1.38 8.26
CA ARG A 119 -6.70 0.67 9.45
C ARG A 119 -5.87 -0.56 9.78
N CYS A 120 -4.89 -0.90 8.94
CA CYS A 120 -4.08 -2.08 9.14
C CYS A 120 -3.23 -1.99 10.40
N ASP A 121 -3.27 -3.05 11.21
CA ASP A 121 -2.27 -3.28 12.23
C ASP A 121 -0.96 -3.74 11.56
N ILE A 122 0.17 -3.09 11.91
CA ILE A 122 1.48 -3.47 11.40
C ILE A 122 2.00 -4.75 12.08
N HIS A 123 1.42 -5.13 13.22
CA HIS A 123 1.66 -6.39 13.89
C HIS A 123 0.85 -7.50 13.21
N HIS A 124 1.51 -8.31 12.38
CA HIS A 124 0.91 -9.54 11.88
C HIS A 124 1.17 -10.71 12.83
N GLY A 125 0.35 -11.75 12.72
CA GLY A 125 0.60 -13.00 13.42
C GLY A 125 1.86 -13.71 12.88
N MET A 126 2.37 -14.66 13.65
CA MET A 126 3.44 -15.56 13.20
C MET A 126 2.91 -16.81 12.46
N SER A 127 1.66 -16.76 11.98
CA SER A 127 1.03 -17.77 11.13
C SER A 127 1.32 -17.47 9.65
N GLY A 128 0.94 -18.37 8.74
CA GLY A 128 1.16 -18.16 7.31
C GLY A 128 0.28 -17.03 6.76
N ALA A 129 0.90 -16.14 5.99
CA ALA A 129 0.22 -15.03 5.34
C ALA A 129 -0.89 -15.51 4.40
N PHE A 130 -1.94 -14.71 4.34
CA PHE A 130 -3.09 -14.94 3.51
C PHE A 130 -3.61 -13.62 2.97
N ILE A 131 -3.79 -13.52 1.66
CA ILE A 131 -4.45 -12.38 1.04
C ILE A 131 -5.95 -12.66 1.04
N ARG A 132 -6.67 -11.94 1.89
CA ARG A 132 -8.13 -12.06 2.02
C ARG A 132 -8.83 -11.50 0.79
N GLY A 133 -9.74 -12.25 0.18
CA GLY A 133 -10.69 -11.72 -0.82
C GLY A 133 -12.02 -11.34 -0.17
N GLN A 134 -12.67 -10.29 -0.67
CA GLN A 134 -14.03 -9.96 -0.25
C GLN A 134 -15.04 -10.81 -1.01
N GLN A 135 -15.85 -11.56 -0.26
CA GLN A 135 -16.91 -12.42 -0.79
C GLN A 135 -18.26 -11.75 -0.60
N ALA A 136 -18.87 -11.26 -1.67
CA ALA A 136 -20.31 -11.00 -1.69
C ALA A 136 -20.95 -11.95 -2.69
N HIS A 137 -21.82 -12.84 -2.22
CA HIS A 137 -22.52 -13.81 -3.06
C HIS A 137 -23.66 -13.15 -3.85
N SER A 138 -23.31 -12.25 -4.76
CA SER A 138 -24.24 -11.71 -5.76
C SER A 138 -23.68 -11.91 -7.17
N PRO A 139 -24.53 -12.19 -8.18
CA PRO A 139 -24.08 -12.32 -9.57
C PRO A 139 -23.30 -11.08 -10.06
N SER A 140 -23.70 -9.89 -9.60
CA SER A 140 -22.99 -8.64 -9.91
C SER A 140 -21.58 -8.62 -9.31
N TRP A 141 -21.41 -9.04 -8.05
CA TRP A 141 -20.11 -9.06 -7.40
C TRP A 141 -19.18 -10.07 -8.07
N CYS A 142 -19.65 -11.30 -8.27
CA CYS A 142 -18.86 -12.36 -8.90
C CYS A 142 -18.46 -12.06 -10.35
N SER A 143 -19.29 -11.31 -11.10
CA SER A 143 -19.00 -10.96 -12.50
C SER A 143 -18.13 -9.72 -12.65
N THR A 144 -18.33 -8.68 -11.83
CA THR A 144 -17.67 -7.38 -12.02
C THR A 144 -16.39 -7.24 -11.21
N ARG A 145 -16.30 -7.83 -10.01
CA ARG A 145 -15.12 -7.65 -9.15
C ARG A 145 -13.94 -8.50 -9.58
N ALA A 146 -14.15 -9.63 -10.24
CA ALA A 146 -13.05 -10.39 -10.85
C ALA A 146 -12.33 -9.60 -11.97
N ALA A 147 -12.97 -8.58 -12.54
CA ALA A 147 -12.33 -7.69 -13.52
C ALA A 147 -11.48 -6.58 -12.87
N ILE A 148 -11.59 -6.37 -11.56
CA ILE A 148 -10.93 -5.29 -10.82
C ILE A 148 -9.93 -5.86 -9.82
N PHE A 149 -10.30 -6.94 -9.13
CA PHE A 149 -9.51 -7.55 -8.07
C PHE A 149 -9.05 -8.97 -8.42
N MET A 150 -7.78 -9.26 -8.17
CA MET A 150 -7.21 -10.60 -8.32
C MET A 150 -7.84 -11.60 -7.34
N LYS A 151 -8.11 -11.18 -6.09
CA LYS A 151 -8.69 -12.02 -5.05
C LYS A 151 -10.12 -11.62 -4.69
N THR A 152 -11.05 -12.53 -4.96
CA THR A 152 -12.48 -12.37 -4.64
C THR A 152 -13.06 -13.53 -3.81
N ASP A 153 -12.20 -14.49 -3.43
CA ASP A 153 -12.59 -15.67 -2.65
C ASP A 153 -11.72 -15.86 -1.39
N SER A 154 -11.99 -16.92 -0.63
CA SER A 154 -11.33 -17.29 0.63
C SER A 154 -10.34 -18.45 0.49
N ARG A 155 -9.99 -18.88 -0.72
CA ARG A 155 -9.00 -19.97 -0.92
C ARG A 155 -7.59 -19.47 -0.61
N GLN A 156 -6.70 -20.37 -0.16
CA GLN A 156 -5.29 -20.01 0.03
C GLN A 156 -4.71 -19.42 -1.28
N PRO A 157 -4.11 -18.22 -1.25
CA PRO A 157 -3.47 -17.65 -2.42
C PRO A 157 -2.33 -18.54 -2.90
N ASP A 158 -2.13 -18.54 -4.21
CA ASP A 158 -0.97 -19.18 -4.81
C ASP A 158 0.32 -18.44 -4.37
N PRO A 159 1.43 -19.16 -4.09
CA PRO A 159 2.70 -18.54 -3.69
C PRO A 159 3.18 -17.41 -4.62
N TRP A 160 2.88 -17.51 -5.92
CA TRP A 160 3.28 -16.52 -6.92
C TRP A 160 2.49 -15.22 -6.75
N MET A 161 1.24 -15.31 -6.29
CA MET A 161 0.45 -14.13 -5.92
C MET A 161 1.00 -13.47 -4.66
N LEU A 162 1.42 -14.26 -3.65
CA LEU A 162 2.07 -13.71 -2.46
C LEU A 162 3.37 -12.97 -2.83
N GLU A 163 4.15 -13.53 -3.76
CA GLU A 163 5.39 -12.92 -4.25
C GLU A 163 5.15 -11.65 -5.06
N ASP A 164 4.17 -11.62 -5.97
CA ASP A 164 3.84 -10.41 -6.73
C ASP A 164 3.49 -9.24 -5.82
N VAL A 165 2.59 -9.46 -4.86
CA VAL A 165 2.16 -8.44 -3.90
C VAL A 165 3.33 -7.98 -3.03
N GLN A 166 4.15 -8.92 -2.58
CA GLN A 166 5.37 -8.61 -1.83
C GLN A 166 6.31 -7.71 -2.62
N LEU A 167 6.57 -8.01 -3.90
CA LEU A 167 7.46 -7.23 -4.75
C LEU A 167 6.91 -5.82 -5.00
N ARG A 168 5.60 -5.71 -5.24
CA ARG A 168 4.91 -4.42 -5.41
C ARG A 168 4.97 -3.58 -4.13
N CYS A 169 4.76 -4.18 -2.97
CA CYS A 169 4.97 -3.52 -1.68
C CYS A 169 6.42 -3.05 -1.50
N THR A 170 7.42 -3.85 -1.90
CA THR A 170 8.84 -3.45 -1.87
C THR A 170 9.10 -2.21 -2.74
N LEU A 171 8.58 -2.20 -3.96
CA LEU A 171 8.74 -1.08 -4.89
C LEU A 171 8.07 0.19 -4.36
N ALA A 172 6.83 0.08 -3.86
CA ALA A 172 6.08 1.19 -3.30
C ALA A 172 6.77 1.74 -2.04
N GLU A 173 7.20 0.88 -1.12
CA GLU A 173 7.91 1.24 0.10
C GLU A 173 9.21 2.00 -0.16
N ALA A 174 9.97 1.60 -1.17
CA ALA A 174 11.19 2.31 -1.57
C ALA A 174 10.89 3.75 -2.00
N ARG A 175 9.81 3.96 -2.78
CA ARG A 175 9.37 5.30 -3.19
C ARG A 175 8.85 6.14 -2.04
N MET A 176 8.13 5.53 -1.10
CA MET A 176 7.71 6.20 0.13
C MET A 176 8.92 6.62 0.96
N ALA A 177 9.96 5.77 1.09
CA ALA A 177 11.18 6.10 1.81
C ALA A 177 11.90 7.32 1.19
N GLU A 178 12.09 7.33 -0.13
CA GLU A 178 12.65 8.47 -0.87
C GLU A 178 11.82 9.75 -0.65
N ALA A 179 10.48 9.64 -0.72
CA ALA A 179 9.59 10.77 -0.45
C ALA A 179 9.74 11.30 0.98
N ILE A 180 9.70 10.42 1.98
CA ILE A 180 9.83 10.80 3.40
C ILE A 180 11.17 11.50 3.66
N GLU A 181 12.26 11.02 3.06
CA GLU A 181 13.56 11.70 3.15
C GLU A 181 13.49 13.12 2.57
N ILE A 182 12.93 13.29 1.37
CA ILE A 182 12.75 14.62 0.77
C ILE A 182 11.88 15.51 1.68
N GLY A 183 10.79 14.96 2.21
CA GLY A 183 9.86 15.68 3.09
C GLY A 183 10.52 16.18 4.37
N ASN A 184 11.33 15.34 5.01
CA ASN A 184 12.11 15.72 6.18
C ASN A 184 13.10 16.86 5.91
N HIS A 185 13.68 16.92 4.70
CA HIS A 185 14.58 18.01 4.31
C HIS A 185 13.89 19.34 4.02
N ILE A 186 12.57 19.37 3.84
CA ILE A 186 11.83 20.59 3.49
C ILE A 186 10.85 21.09 4.54
N LYS A 187 10.46 20.26 5.50
CA LYS A 187 9.41 20.60 6.49
C LYS A 187 9.58 21.97 7.14
N GLU A 188 10.81 22.37 7.47
CA GLU A 188 11.12 23.64 8.12
C GLU A 188 11.00 24.86 7.19
N ILE A 189 11.17 24.66 5.88
CA ILE A 189 11.10 25.71 4.87
C ILE A 189 9.74 25.75 4.14
N VAL A 190 8.81 24.86 4.49
CA VAL A 190 7.41 24.94 4.04
C VAL A 190 6.78 26.21 4.64
N PRO A 191 6.06 27.01 3.84
CA PRO A 191 5.37 28.21 4.33
C PRO A 191 4.43 27.91 5.50
N GLU A 192 4.40 28.79 6.48
CA GLU A 192 3.67 28.61 7.75
C GLU A 192 2.21 28.17 7.55
N LYS A 193 1.52 28.75 6.57
CA LYS A 193 0.11 28.44 6.24
C LYS A 193 -0.13 26.99 5.78
N LEU A 194 0.90 26.29 5.32
CA LEU A 194 0.82 24.92 4.80
C LEU A 194 1.53 23.90 5.70
N ARG A 195 2.26 24.38 6.72
CA ARG A 195 3.21 23.55 7.48
C ARG A 195 2.51 22.45 8.27
N GLU A 196 1.43 22.78 8.97
CA GLU A 196 0.69 21.80 9.79
C GLU A 196 0.17 20.64 8.93
N ASP A 197 -0.48 20.94 7.80
CA ASP A 197 -1.00 19.91 6.90
C ASP A 197 0.11 19.11 6.24
N PHE A 198 1.25 19.76 5.92
CA PHE A 198 2.43 19.07 5.40
C PHE A 198 3.06 18.11 6.41
N GLU A 199 3.11 18.49 7.69
CA GLU A 199 3.63 17.61 8.76
C GLU A 199 2.72 16.39 8.96
N LYS A 200 1.40 16.57 8.93
CA LYS A 200 0.44 15.46 8.97
C LYS A 200 0.58 14.54 7.76
N GLN A 201 0.72 15.11 6.57
CA GLN A 201 1.00 14.37 5.34
C GLN A 201 2.26 13.52 5.46
N LEU A 202 3.35 14.07 5.97
CA LEU A 202 4.59 13.33 6.16
C LEU A 202 4.41 12.18 7.17
N ALA A 203 3.69 12.42 8.26
CA ALA A 203 3.38 11.39 9.26
C ALA A 203 2.55 10.24 8.69
N GLU A 204 1.54 10.53 7.86
CA GLU A 204 0.72 9.49 7.22
C GLU A 204 1.53 8.69 6.19
N TRP A 205 2.41 9.32 5.41
CA TRP A 205 3.32 8.59 4.53
C TRP A 205 4.27 7.66 5.30
N VAL A 206 4.76 8.08 6.47
CA VAL A 206 5.54 7.22 7.36
C VAL A 206 4.71 6.02 7.81
N GLN A 207 3.45 6.23 8.20
CA GLN A 207 2.59 5.14 8.64
C GLN A 207 2.25 4.17 7.50
N PHE A 208 1.88 4.69 6.33
CA PHE A 208 1.60 3.87 5.16
C PHE A 208 2.84 3.05 4.75
N ARG A 209 4.02 3.66 4.79
CA ARG A 209 5.29 2.93 4.57
C ARG A 209 5.43 1.75 5.52
N LYS A 210 5.13 1.91 6.81
CA LYS A 210 5.21 0.80 7.79
C LYS A 210 4.26 -0.34 7.45
N VAL A 211 3.06 -0.03 6.94
CA VAL A 211 2.11 -1.06 6.48
C VAL A 211 2.66 -1.81 5.26
N ALA A 212 3.22 -1.10 4.28
CA ALA A 212 3.87 -1.73 3.13
C ALA A 212 5.06 -2.62 3.54
N VAL A 213 5.85 -2.21 4.55
CA VAL A 213 6.92 -3.03 5.14
C VAL A 213 6.35 -4.30 5.80
N SER A 214 5.29 -4.16 6.59
CA SER A 214 4.63 -5.29 7.26
C SER A 214 4.14 -6.33 6.23
N TYR A 215 3.45 -5.88 5.17
CA TYR A 215 2.98 -6.78 4.11
C TYR A 215 4.13 -7.48 3.38
N LYS A 216 5.18 -6.75 2.96
CA LYS A 216 6.28 -7.38 2.23
C LYS A 216 7.02 -8.41 3.11
N CYS A 217 7.18 -8.16 4.41
CA CYS A 217 7.82 -9.09 5.33
C CYS A 217 6.97 -10.36 5.48
N HIS A 218 5.72 -10.22 5.93
CA HIS A 218 4.85 -11.37 6.21
C HIS A 218 4.66 -12.29 4.99
N LEU A 219 4.45 -11.69 3.80
CA LEU A 219 4.30 -12.43 2.55
C LEU A 219 5.58 -13.18 2.18
N ARG A 220 6.75 -12.54 2.31
CA ARG A 220 8.03 -13.19 1.98
C ARG A 220 8.40 -14.26 2.99
N GLU A 221 8.21 -14.02 4.27
CA GLU A 221 8.43 -14.97 5.35
C GLU A 221 7.60 -16.24 5.14
N THR A 222 6.34 -16.07 4.75
CA THR A 222 5.45 -17.21 4.45
C THR A 222 5.95 -18.03 3.27
N ASN A 223 6.28 -17.37 2.14
CA ASN A 223 6.80 -18.05 0.96
C ASN A 223 8.13 -18.74 1.25
N LEU A 224 9.04 -18.07 1.96
CA LEU A 224 10.36 -18.60 2.27
C LEU A 224 10.29 -19.77 3.26
N ALA A 225 9.43 -19.71 4.29
CA ALA A 225 9.19 -20.83 5.19
C ALA A 225 8.70 -22.06 4.44
N GLU A 226 7.78 -21.89 3.48
CA GLU A 226 7.30 -22.99 2.65
C GLU A 226 8.38 -23.55 1.72
N LEU A 227 9.24 -22.70 1.15
CA LEU A 227 10.42 -23.14 0.39
C LEU A 227 11.39 -23.94 1.27
N MET A 228 11.68 -23.48 2.49
CA MET A 228 12.53 -24.19 3.45
C MET A 228 11.95 -25.58 3.78
N ARG A 229 10.64 -25.70 4.03
CA ARG A 229 9.96 -26.99 4.25
C ARG A 229 10.09 -27.92 3.05
N LYS A 230 9.79 -27.43 1.84
CA LYS A 230 9.84 -28.21 0.60
C LYS A 230 11.26 -28.70 0.31
N TRP A 231 12.26 -27.83 0.48
CA TRP A 231 13.66 -28.19 0.31
C TRP A 231 14.10 -29.23 1.31
N LYS A 232 13.86 -29.01 2.61
CA LYS A 232 14.20 -29.99 3.64
C LYS A 232 13.58 -31.36 3.35
N LYS A 233 12.30 -31.40 2.96
CA LYS A 233 11.62 -32.66 2.60
C LYS A 233 12.30 -33.37 1.42
N LYS A 234 12.87 -32.62 0.48
CA LYS A 234 13.53 -33.14 -0.72
C LYS A 234 14.98 -33.55 -0.49
N THR A 235 15.75 -32.79 0.28
CA THR A 235 17.21 -32.92 0.41
C THR A 235 17.69 -33.33 1.80
N GLY A 236 16.82 -33.32 2.81
CA GLY A 236 17.15 -33.59 4.21
C GLY A 236 17.67 -32.37 4.97
N SER A 237 17.94 -31.24 4.30
CA SER A 237 18.48 -30.03 4.93
C SER A 237 17.91 -28.76 4.31
N VAL A 238 17.94 -27.66 5.08
CA VAL A 238 17.56 -26.33 4.60
C VAL A 238 18.81 -25.59 4.11
N PRO A 239 18.80 -25.00 2.90
CA PRO A 239 19.91 -24.20 2.40
C PRO A 239 20.27 -23.00 3.32
N PRO A 240 21.55 -22.72 3.60
CA PRO A 240 21.99 -21.61 4.46
C PRO A 240 21.52 -20.23 3.98
N GLU A 241 21.38 -20.04 2.67
CA GLU A 241 20.87 -18.82 2.06
C GLU A 241 19.43 -18.51 2.50
N PHE A 242 18.58 -19.52 2.63
CA PHE A 242 17.20 -19.32 3.09
C PHE A 242 17.14 -18.97 4.57
N ILE A 243 18.01 -19.56 5.39
CA ILE A 243 18.12 -19.22 6.81
C ILE A 243 18.58 -17.77 6.97
N THR A 244 19.56 -17.36 6.16
CA THR A 244 20.10 -15.99 6.18
C THR A 244 19.05 -14.98 5.75
N GLU A 245 18.33 -15.24 4.66
CA GLU A 245 17.25 -14.38 4.16
C GLU A 245 16.10 -14.30 5.17
N MET A 246 15.65 -15.43 5.74
CA MET A 246 14.60 -15.47 6.76
C MET A 246 14.97 -14.63 7.97
N ARG A 247 16.23 -14.74 8.45
CA ARG A 247 16.72 -13.92 9.55
C ARG A 247 16.68 -12.43 9.22
N GLN A 248 17.08 -12.05 8.00
CA GLN A 248 17.05 -10.65 7.57
C GLN A 248 15.63 -10.09 7.53
N LEU A 249 14.66 -10.87 7.06
CA LEU A 249 13.24 -10.49 7.03
C LEU A 249 12.70 -10.28 8.45
N LEU A 250 12.91 -11.25 9.35
CA LEU A 250 12.45 -11.15 10.74
C LEU A 250 13.08 -9.95 11.46
N VAL A 251 14.36 -9.65 11.21
CA VAL A 251 15.00 -8.46 11.80
C VAL A 251 14.37 -7.17 11.27
N LEU A 252 14.10 -7.08 9.97
CA LEU A 252 13.44 -5.93 9.36
C LEU A 252 12.02 -5.75 9.90
N ASP A 253 11.25 -6.84 9.99
CA ASP A 253 9.89 -6.80 10.54
C ASP A 253 9.87 -6.41 12.01
N ASN A 254 10.78 -6.96 12.82
CA ASN A 254 10.93 -6.58 14.22
C ASN A 254 11.24 -5.08 14.40
N GLN A 255 12.06 -4.51 13.52
CA GLN A 255 12.34 -3.08 13.53
C GLN A 255 11.10 -2.25 13.14
N ASN A 256 10.33 -2.71 12.16
CA ASN A 256 9.11 -2.05 11.72
C ASN A 256 8.02 -2.04 12.80
N GLN A 257 7.90 -3.16 13.52
CA GLN A 257 6.95 -3.37 14.61
C GLN A 257 7.41 -2.81 15.97
N THR A 258 8.53 -2.08 16.04
CA THR A 258 9.02 -1.50 17.30
C THR A 258 9.37 -2.55 18.37
N GLN A 259 10.06 -3.63 17.97
CA GLN A 259 10.61 -4.69 18.83
C GLN A 259 9.57 -5.66 19.43
N SER A 260 8.87 -6.40 18.58
CA SER A 260 7.97 -7.48 18.98
C SER A 260 8.71 -8.66 19.63
N GLU A 261 8.29 -9.04 20.84
CA GLU A 261 8.83 -10.22 21.54
C GLU A 261 8.59 -11.53 20.78
N GLU A 262 7.47 -11.63 20.05
CA GLU A 262 7.13 -12.82 19.27
C GLU A 262 8.13 -13.05 18.12
N ILE A 263 8.52 -11.98 17.43
CA ILE A 263 9.51 -12.05 16.34
C ILE A 263 10.89 -12.36 16.89
N LEU A 264 11.27 -11.77 18.03
CA LEU A 264 12.53 -12.09 18.70
C LEU A 264 12.61 -13.57 19.12
N ALA A 265 11.50 -14.14 19.59
CA ALA A 265 11.41 -15.57 19.90
C ALA A 265 11.57 -16.42 18.63
N ALA A 266 10.97 -16.01 17.52
CA ALA A 266 11.11 -16.69 16.23
C ALA A 266 12.55 -16.64 15.69
N ILE A 267 13.21 -15.48 15.78
CA ILE A 267 14.64 -15.32 15.44
C ILE A 267 15.50 -16.26 16.27
N LYS A 268 15.29 -16.30 17.59
CA LYS A 268 16.03 -17.19 18.49
C LYS A 268 15.79 -18.65 18.10
N CYS A 269 14.55 -19.02 17.80
CA CYS A 269 14.22 -20.37 17.36
C CYS A 269 14.96 -20.73 16.06
N LEU A 270 14.93 -19.85 15.06
CA LEU A 270 15.63 -20.04 13.79
C LEU A 270 17.13 -20.28 13.97
N ASP A 271 17.77 -19.52 14.87
CA ASP A 271 19.20 -19.64 15.15
C ASP A 271 19.58 -20.95 15.85
N THR A 272 18.68 -21.47 16.70
CA THR A 272 18.96 -22.66 17.53
C THR A 272 18.47 -23.96 16.92
N ASP A 273 17.33 -23.93 16.23
CA ASP A 273 16.61 -25.11 15.76
C ASP A 273 15.74 -24.75 14.55
N VAL A 274 16.35 -24.83 13.38
CA VAL A 274 15.68 -24.57 12.09
C VAL A 274 14.49 -25.53 11.88
N GLU A 275 14.57 -26.75 12.40
CA GLU A 275 13.50 -27.75 12.24
C GLU A 275 12.25 -27.37 13.02
N LYS A 276 12.46 -26.96 14.27
CA LYS A 276 11.40 -26.42 15.11
C LYS A 276 10.84 -25.13 14.53
N PHE A 277 11.70 -24.26 13.99
CA PHE A 277 11.26 -23.02 13.38
C PHE A 277 10.27 -23.27 12.24
N ILE A 278 10.65 -24.05 11.23
CA ILE A 278 9.81 -24.26 10.04
C ILE A 278 8.54 -25.06 10.35
N SER A 279 8.50 -25.83 11.44
CA SER A 279 7.30 -26.55 11.87
C SER A 279 6.35 -25.72 12.75
N THR A 280 6.84 -24.62 13.32
CA THR A 280 6.07 -23.77 14.26
C THR A 280 5.56 -22.50 13.58
N TYR A 281 6.42 -21.81 12.83
CA TYR A 281 6.13 -20.47 12.32
C TYR A 281 5.71 -20.48 10.85
N PHE A 282 4.88 -19.51 10.49
CA PHE A 282 4.35 -19.28 9.13
C PHE A 282 3.69 -20.53 8.54
N VAL A 283 3.00 -21.31 9.38
CA VAL A 283 2.21 -22.46 8.95
C VAL A 283 0.90 -21.94 8.38
N ILE A 284 0.55 -22.37 7.17
CA ILE A 284 -0.73 -22.03 6.55
C ILE A 284 -1.83 -22.84 7.27
N GLU A 285 -2.65 -22.16 8.05
CA GLU A 285 -3.81 -22.75 8.72
C GLU A 285 -4.98 -22.93 7.74
N GLY A 286 -5.95 -23.79 8.09
CA GLY A 286 -7.13 -24.12 7.26
C GLY A 286 -8.11 -22.95 7.04
N GLU A 287 -9.33 -23.26 6.61
CA GLU A 287 -10.43 -22.28 6.57
C GLU A 287 -10.95 -22.09 8.00
N ASP A 288 -10.89 -20.86 8.55
CA ASP A 288 -11.56 -20.48 9.80
C ASP A 288 -12.17 -19.08 9.68
N GLU A 289 -13.25 -18.83 10.43
CA GLU A 289 -14.25 -17.79 10.19
C GLU A 289 -13.87 -16.40 10.69
N ILE A 290 -12.97 -16.24 11.67
CA ILE A 290 -12.58 -14.91 12.17
C ILE A 290 -11.18 -14.99 12.78
N SER A 291 -10.18 -14.57 12.04
CA SER A 291 -8.82 -14.39 12.55
C SER A 291 -8.41 -12.91 12.42
N LYS A 292 -7.28 -12.54 13.03
CA LYS A 292 -7.04 -11.25 13.73
C LYS A 292 -7.24 -10.00 12.85
N GLY A 293 -8.47 -9.48 12.87
CA GLY A 293 -8.84 -8.11 12.49
C GLY A 293 -9.44 -7.99 11.09
N HIS A 294 -10.58 -7.31 10.98
CA HIS A 294 -11.29 -7.09 9.72
C HIS A 294 -10.49 -6.31 8.65
N PHE A 295 -9.34 -5.75 9.00
CA PHE A 295 -8.65 -4.72 8.22
C PHE A 295 -7.20 -5.06 7.82
N SER A 296 -6.63 -6.18 8.28
CA SER A 296 -5.29 -6.60 7.84
C SER A 296 -5.39 -7.43 6.55
N LEU A 297 -4.59 -7.08 5.53
CA LEU A 297 -4.59 -7.84 4.27
C LEU A 297 -4.05 -9.26 4.44
N THR A 298 -2.96 -9.39 5.20
CA THR A 298 -2.09 -10.58 5.19
C THR A 298 -2.34 -11.55 6.34
N THR A 299 -3.07 -11.12 7.37
CA THR A 299 -3.43 -11.99 8.49
C THR A 299 -4.82 -12.54 8.20
N LYS A 300 -4.98 -13.87 8.26
CA LYS A 300 -6.32 -14.45 8.27
C LYS A 300 -7.07 -13.89 9.46
#